data_AF-A0A7K9VAD9-F1
#
_entry.id   AF-A0A7K9VAD9-F1
#
_cell.length_a   1.000
_cell.length_b   1.000
_cell.length_c   1.000
_cell.angle_alpha   90.00
_cell.angle_beta   90.00
_cell.angle_gamma   90.00
#
_symmetry.space_group_name_H-M   'P 1'
#
loop_
_entity.id
_entity.type
_entity.pdbx_description
1 polymer ?
#
loop_
_entity_poly.entity_id
_entity_poly.type
_entity_poly.pdbx_seq_one_letter_code
_entity_poly.pdbx_strand_id
1 'polypeptide(L)'
;MELAVLLALLGAAQALSTCRSLDLEAARRKRIEAVRGQILSKLRLPAPPAETPARQLPEDVRALYNSTRELLRQQARLRPPDGPDGYWAKELHRFPMEPPADGESWPGGGPSGGPPMATSPGPCWGDGEGAPVPCI
;
A
#
# COMPACT_ATOMS: atom_id res chain seq x y z
N MET A 1 41.34 34.92 -26.36
CA MET A 1 41.63 33.64 -25.69
C MET A 1 40.53 33.26 -24.70
N GLU A 2 40.13 34.18 -23.80
CA GLU A 2 39.03 34.00 -22.82
C GLU A 2 37.73 33.40 -23.40
N LEU A 3 37.19 33.96 -24.48
CA LEU A 3 35.93 33.49 -25.09
C LEU A 3 36.02 32.06 -25.64
N ALA A 4 37.16 31.68 -26.22
CA ALA A 4 37.37 30.34 -26.77
C ALA A 4 37.43 29.29 -25.65
N VAL A 5 38.05 29.64 -24.52
CA VAL A 5 38.12 28.78 -23.33
C VAL A 5 36.72 28.59 -22.72
N LEU A 6 35.92 29.65 -22.64
CA LEU A 6 34.54 29.56 -22.15
C LEU A 6 33.65 28.69 -23.05
N LEU A 7 33.76 28.82 -24.38
CA LEU A 7 33.04 27.97 -25.32
C LEU A 7 33.45 26.49 -25.20
N ALA A 8 34.74 26.20 -25.04
CA ALA A 8 35.23 24.85 -24.86
C ALA A 8 34.75 24.22 -23.53
N LEU A 9 34.77 24.98 -22.43
CA LEU A 9 34.26 24.55 -21.13
C LEU A 9 32.76 24.32 -21.14
N LEU A 10 31.99 25.17 -21.84
CA LEU A 10 30.54 25.00 -21.99
C LEU A 10 30.23 23.74 -22.81
N GLY A 11 30.95 23.50 -23.90
CA GLY A 11 30.83 22.26 -24.68
C GLY A 11 31.19 21.01 -23.88
N ALA A 12 32.25 21.05 -23.08
CA ALA A 12 32.66 19.95 -22.21
C ALA A 12 31.65 19.71 -21.06
N ALA A 13 31.12 20.77 -20.44
CA ALA A 13 30.11 20.68 -19.39
C ALA A 13 28.78 20.11 -19.92
N GLN A 14 28.37 20.52 -21.12
CA GLN A 14 27.22 19.96 -21.80
C GLN A 14 27.47 18.49 -22.17
N ALA A 15 28.64 18.13 -22.67
CA ALA A 15 29.00 16.75 -22.96
C ALA A 15 28.97 15.88 -21.68
N LEU A 16 29.60 16.32 -20.58
CA LEU A 16 29.59 15.65 -19.27
C LEU A 16 28.16 15.49 -18.69
N SER A 17 27.29 16.49 -18.89
CA SER A 17 25.87 16.43 -18.49
C SER A 17 25.05 15.47 -19.37
N THR A 18 25.34 15.43 -20.68
CA THR A 18 24.66 14.54 -21.64
C THR A 18 25.08 13.09 -21.52
N CYS A 19 26.34 12.79 -21.16
CA CYS A 19 26.82 11.41 -20.96
C CYS A 19 26.10 10.71 -19.79
N ARG A 20 25.67 11.45 -18.76
CA ARG A 20 24.94 10.89 -17.62
C ARG A 20 23.42 10.90 -17.81
N SER A 21 22.84 11.94 -18.41
CA SER A 21 21.39 12.02 -18.65
C SER A 21 20.91 11.07 -19.75
N LEU A 22 21.70 10.87 -20.81
CA LEU A 22 21.36 9.93 -21.89
C LEU A 22 21.38 8.47 -21.40
N ASP A 23 22.27 8.12 -20.48
CA ASP A 23 22.31 6.79 -19.86
C ASP A 23 21.11 6.54 -18.95
N LEU A 24 20.66 7.54 -18.18
CA LEU A 24 19.46 7.38 -17.33
C LEU A 24 18.18 7.16 -18.14
N GLU A 25 17.99 7.87 -19.25
CA GLU A 25 16.83 7.66 -20.11
C GLU A 25 16.87 6.32 -20.83
N ALA A 26 18.04 5.89 -21.31
CA ALA A 26 18.23 4.56 -21.89
C ALA A 26 18.02 3.44 -20.86
N ALA A 27 18.56 3.59 -19.64
CA ALA A 27 18.37 2.65 -18.54
C ALA A 27 16.90 2.59 -18.10
N ARG A 28 16.21 3.74 -18.05
CA ARG A 28 14.78 3.81 -17.74
C ARG A 28 13.96 3.05 -18.77
N ARG A 29 14.23 3.23 -20.07
CA ARG A 29 13.57 2.49 -21.16
C ARG A 29 13.80 0.98 -21.04
N LYS A 30 15.06 0.55 -20.85
CA LYS A 30 15.39 -0.86 -20.61
C LYS A 30 14.66 -1.43 -19.39
N ARG A 31 14.56 -0.65 -18.32
CA ARG A 31 13.84 -1.06 -17.11
C ARG A 31 12.34 -1.17 -17.33
N ILE A 32 11.73 -0.28 -18.12
CA ILE A 32 10.31 -0.38 -18.48
C ILE A 32 10.05 -1.67 -19.26
N GLU A 33 10.91 -1.99 -20.23
CA GLU A 33 10.79 -3.23 -21.02
C GLU A 33 11.01 -4.48 -20.16
N ALA A 34 12.00 -4.46 -19.27
CA ALA A 34 12.26 -5.54 -18.32
C ALA A 34 11.08 -5.76 -17.36
N VAL A 35 10.51 -4.69 -16.81
CA VAL A 35 9.35 -4.75 -15.91
C VAL A 35 8.11 -5.23 -16.67
N ARG A 36 7.91 -4.80 -17.93
CA ARG A 36 6.84 -5.30 -18.79
C ARG A 36 6.92 -6.81 -18.96
N GLY A 37 8.10 -7.33 -19.30
CA GLY A 37 8.34 -8.76 -19.40
C GLY A 37 8.14 -9.48 -18.06
N GLN A 38 8.62 -8.89 -16.96
CA GLN A 38 8.46 -9.45 -15.62
C GLN A 38 6.98 -9.58 -15.21
N ILE A 39 6.16 -8.56 -15.46
CA ILE A 39 4.73 -8.60 -15.14
C ILE A 39 4.02 -9.68 -15.96
N LEU A 40 4.25 -9.71 -17.28
CA LEU A 40 3.65 -10.70 -18.18
C LEU A 40 4.06 -12.13 -17.81
N SER A 41 5.35 -12.34 -17.52
CA SER A 41 5.83 -13.61 -16.98
C SER A 41 5.14 -13.92 -15.67
N LYS A 42 5.11 -13.03 -14.67
CA LYS A 42 4.43 -13.32 -13.38
C LYS A 42 2.95 -13.69 -13.55
N LEU A 43 2.25 -13.10 -14.52
CA LEU A 43 0.83 -13.37 -14.80
C LEU A 43 0.58 -14.54 -15.77
N ARG A 44 1.62 -15.16 -16.34
CA ARG A 44 1.51 -16.20 -17.38
C ARG A 44 0.77 -15.73 -18.64
N LEU A 45 0.94 -14.46 -19.00
CA LEU A 45 0.31 -13.88 -20.18
C LEU A 45 1.35 -13.70 -21.30
N PRO A 46 1.07 -14.14 -22.53
CA PRO A 46 1.98 -13.94 -23.66
C PRO A 46 1.98 -12.48 -24.16
N ALA A 47 0.89 -11.76 -23.96
CA ALA A 47 0.71 -10.37 -24.35
C ALA A 47 -0.31 -9.69 -23.42
N PRO A 48 -0.34 -8.34 -23.36
CA PRO A 48 -1.37 -7.61 -22.64
C PRO A 48 -2.78 -7.98 -23.15
N PRO A 49 -3.76 -8.19 -22.25
CA PRO A 49 -5.14 -8.43 -22.65
C PRO A 49 -5.75 -7.17 -23.31
N ALA A 50 -6.80 -7.37 -24.09
CA ALA A 50 -7.52 -6.27 -24.73
C ALA A 50 -8.06 -5.28 -23.69
N GLU A 51 -7.98 -3.98 -24.00
CA GLU A 51 -8.50 -2.94 -23.12
C GLU A 51 -10.02 -3.07 -22.98
N THR A 52 -10.48 -3.18 -21.73
CA THR A 52 -11.91 -3.16 -21.40
C THR A 52 -12.36 -1.73 -21.18
N PRO A 53 -13.63 -1.39 -21.51
CA PRO A 53 -14.14 -0.05 -21.29
C PRO A 53 -14.08 0.32 -19.81
N ALA A 54 -13.75 1.57 -19.52
CA ALA A 54 -13.64 2.08 -18.16
C ALA A 54 -14.98 1.92 -17.42
N ARG A 55 -15.07 0.90 -16.57
CA ARG A 55 -16.22 0.62 -15.72
C ARG A 55 -15.87 0.94 -14.27
N GLN A 56 -16.86 1.39 -13.51
CA GLN A 56 -16.72 1.55 -12.07
C GLN A 56 -16.37 0.19 -11.42
N LEU A 57 -15.30 0.17 -10.63
CA LEU A 57 -14.82 -1.03 -9.96
C LEU A 57 -15.76 -1.40 -8.80
N PRO A 58 -16.24 -2.66 -8.71
CA PRO A 58 -17.08 -3.13 -7.60
C PRO A 58 -16.42 -2.92 -6.24
N GLU A 59 -17.22 -2.69 -5.20
CA GLU A 59 -16.68 -2.37 -3.88
C GLU A 59 -15.94 -3.56 -3.26
N ASP A 60 -16.43 -4.78 -3.43
CA ASP A 60 -15.77 -5.97 -2.86
C ASP A 60 -14.34 -6.14 -3.37
N VAL A 61 -14.10 -5.83 -4.66
CA VAL A 61 -12.76 -5.87 -5.28
C VAL A 61 -11.86 -4.77 -4.70
N ARG A 62 -12.42 -3.58 -4.46
CA ARG A 62 -11.70 -2.46 -3.85
C ARG A 62 -11.35 -2.76 -2.40
N ALA A 63 -12.28 -3.30 -1.62
CA ALA A 63 -12.07 -3.73 -0.24
C ALA A 63 -10.99 -4.83 -0.16
N LEU A 64 -11.05 -5.81 -1.06
CA LEU A 64 -10.02 -6.85 -1.18
C LEU A 64 -8.65 -6.24 -1.46
N TYR A 65 -8.52 -5.40 -2.50
CA TYR A 65 -7.26 -4.72 -2.83
C TYR A 65 -6.70 -3.92 -1.64
N ASN A 66 -7.55 -3.14 -0.96
CA ASN A 66 -7.14 -2.33 0.18
C ASN A 66 -6.61 -3.18 1.34
N SER A 67 -7.31 -4.28 1.68
CA SER A 67 -6.88 -5.22 2.73
C SER A 67 -5.54 -5.88 2.38
N THR A 68 -5.35 -6.34 1.14
CA THR A 68 -4.08 -6.94 0.69
C THR A 68 -2.94 -5.93 0.70
N ARG A 69 -3.18 -4.70 0.23
CA ARG A 69 -2.17 -3.65 0.22
C ARG A 69 -1.69 -3.34 1.64
N GLU A 70 -2.61 -3.27 2.60
CA GLU A 70 -2.27 -3.02 4.00
C GLU A 70 -1.51 -4.21 4.63
N LEU A 71 -1.97 -5.44 4.40
CA LEU A 71 -1.27 -6.66 4.85
C LEU A 71 0.17 -6.71 4.31
N LEU A 72 0.36 -6.42 3.02
CA LEU A 72 1.68 -6.41 2.39
C LEU A 72 2.58 -5.30 2.96
N ARG A 73 2.02 -4.12 3.29
CA ARG A 73 2.77 -3.04 3.93
C ARG A 73 3.28 -3.44 5.32
N GLN A 74 2.45 -4.13 6.10
CA GLN A 74 2.82 -4.64 7.42
C GLN A 74 3.89 -5.72 7.31
N GLN A 75 3.77 -6.63 6.34
CA GLN A 75 4.74 -7.71 6.12
C GLN A 75 6.04 -7.28 5.44
N ALA A 76 6.07 -6.15 4.72
CA ALA A 76 7.26 -5.70 3.99
C ALA A 76 8.50 -5.53 4.88
N ARG A 77 8.31 -5.31 6.18
CA ARG A 77 9.40 -5.18 7.17
C ARG A 77 9.97 -6.52 7.65
N LEU A 78 9.24 -7.62 7.46
CA LEU A 78 9.52 -8.93 8.04
C LEU A 78 9.67 -10.05 6.99
N ARG A 79 9.47 -9.75 5.70
CA ARG A 79 9.38 -10.77 4.66
C ARG A 79 10.77 -11.25 4.22
N PRO A 80 11.10 -12.55 4.38
CA PRO A 80 12.27 -13.14 3.75
C PRO A 80 12.12 -13.15 2.22
N PRO A 81 13.21 -13.26 1.45
CA PRO A 81 13.13 -13.34 -0.01
C PRO A 81 12.21 -14.51 -0.41
N ASP A 82 11.35 -14.25 -1.41
CA ASP A 82 10.40 -15.24 -1.89
C ASP A 82 11.16 -16.48 -2.42
N GLY A 83 10.78 -17.66 -1.94
CA GLY A 83 11.28 -18.94 -2.46
C GLY A 83 10.83 -19.21 -3.90
N PRO A 84 11.26 -20.34 -4.51
CA PRO A 84 10.99 -20.66 -5.91
C PRO A 84 9.49 -20.68 -6.26
N ASP A 85 8.64 -21.05 -5.30
CA ASP A 85 7.19 -21.14 -5.47
C ASP A 85 6.48 -19.77 -5.51
N GLY A 86 7.17 -18.69 -5.14
CA GLY A 86 6.65 -17.31 -5.12
C GLY A 86 6.82 -16.55 -6.43
N TYR A 87 7.36 -17.19 -7.48
CA TYR A 87 7.64 -16.49 -8.73
C TYR A 87 6.36 -16.04 -9.45
N TRP A 88 5.35 -16.90 -9.54
CA TRP A 88 4.08 -16.62 -10.24
C TRP A 88 3.09 -15.85 -9.36
N ALA A 89 2.23 -15.07 -10.01
CA ALA A 89 1.13 -14.40 -9.33
C ALA A 89 0.13 -15.42 -8.74
N LYS A 90 -0.48 -15.05 -7.62
CA LYS A 90 -1.52 -15.84 -6.94
C LYS A 90 -2.85 -15.09 -7.03
N GLU A 91 -3.91 -15.82 -7.31
CA GLU A 91 -5.27 -15.29 -7.23
C GLU A 91 -5.66 -15.10 -5.75
N LEU A 92 -6.39 -14.01 -5.48
CA LEU A 92 -6.77 -13.62 -4.13
C LEU A 92 -8.28 -13.75 -3.97
N HIS A 93 -8.70 -14.47 -2.95
CA HIS A 93 -10.10 -14.60 -2.54
C HIS A 93 -10.25 -14.17 -1.09
N ARG A 94 -11.40 -13.59 -0.75
CA ARG A 94 -11.78 -13.25 0.62
C ARG A 94 -13.08 -13.94 0.97
N PHE A 95 -13.07 -14.63 2.11
CA PHE A 95 -14.24 -15.29 2.67
C PHE A 95 -14.62 -14.56 3.96
N PRO A 96 -15.81 -13.94 4.03
CA PRO A 96 -16.30 -13.37 5.29
C PRO A 96 -16.60 -14.51 6.28
N MET A 97 -16.25 -14.31 7.54
CA MET A 97 -16.64 -15.20 8.64
C MET A 97 -18.05 -14.81 9.11
N GLU A 98 -18.88 -15.80 9.45
CA GLU A 98 -20.12 -15.55 10.19
C GLU A 98 -19.77 -14.98 11.58
N PRO A 99 -20.43 -13.90 12.02
CA PRO A 99 -20.26 -13.44 13.39
C PRO A 99 -20.67 -14.57 14.35
N PRO A 100 -19.97 -14.74 15.49
CA PRO A 100 -20.38 -15.72 16.49
C PRO A 100 -21.82 -15.43 16.89
N ALA A 101 -22.67 -16.45 16.86
CA ALA A 101 -24.08 -16.31 17.21
C ALA A 101 -24.21 -15.73 18.63
N ASP A 102 -24.91 -14.61 18.74
CA ASP A 102 -25.22 -14.00 20.02
C ASP A 102 -26.18 -14.93 20.79
N GLY A 103 -25.65 -15.75 21.68
CA GLY A 103 -26.44 -16.32 22.77
C GLY A 103 -26.85 -17.80 22.68
N GLU A 104 -25.94 -18.71 22.33
CA GLU A 104 -26.00 -20.02 23.00
C GLU A 104 -25.37 -19.90 24.38
N SER A 105 -26.22 -19.60 25.36
CA SER A 105 -25.92 -19.86 26.76
C SER A 105 -25.51 -21.33 26.87
N TRP A 106 -24.22 -21.58 27.08
CA TRP A 106 -23.75 -22.88 27.54
C TRP A 106 -24.65 -23.34 28.70
N PRO A 107 -25.24 -24.56 28.67
CA PRO A 107 -26.00 -25.09 29.78
C PRO A 107 -25.04 -25.40 30.93
N GLY A 108 -24.65 -24.37 31.68
CA GLY A 108 -23.64 -24.45 32.73
C GLY A 108 -23.16 -23.12 33.30
N GLY A 109 -23.45 -21.98 32.67
CA GLY A 109 -23.12 -20.65 33.21
C GLY A 109 -24.32 -20.01 33.90
N GLY A 110 -24.36 -20.02 35.23
CA GLY A 110 -25.40 -19.33 36.02
C GLY A 110 -25.43 -17.81 35.78
N PRO A 111 -26.50 -17.12 36.20
CA PRO A 111 -26.68 -15.70 35.92
C PRO A 111 -25.70 -14.85 36.73
N SER A 112 -24.62 -14.39 36.10
CA SER A 112 -23.80 -13.30 36.63
C SER A 112 -24.50 -11.98 36.32
N GLY A 113 -25.44 -11.60 37.18
CA GLY A 113 -25.94 -10.23 37.25
C GLY A 113 -24.80 -9.29 37.65
N GLY A 114 -24.18 -8.62 36.67
CA GLY A 114 -23.31 -7.48 36.92
C GLY A 114 -24.16 -6.22 37.12
N PRO A 115 -23.84 -5.34 38.09
CA PRO A 115 -24.56 -4.09 38.26
C PRO A 115 -24.34 -3.16 37.05
N PRO A 116 -25.27 -2.24 36.76
CA PRO A 116 -25.10 -1.28 35.67
C PRO A 116 -23.85 -0.43 35.93
N MET A 117 -22.91 -0.44 34.98
CA MET A 117 -21.77 0.47 35.00
C MET A 117 -22.30 1.90 35.02
N ALA A 118 -21.92 2.65 36.05
CA ALA A 118 -22.13 4.08 36.11
C ALA A 118 -21.50 4.72 34.87
N THR A 119 -22.31 5.40 34.06
CA THR A 119 -21.86 6.22 32.95
C THR A 119 -21.01 7.35 33.53
N SER A 120 -19.69 7.23 33.47
CA SER A 120 -18.81 8.38 33.70
C SER A 120 -19.12 9.43 32.62
N PRO A 121 -19.39 10.69 32.98
CA PRO A 121 -19.57 11.73 31.96
C PRO A 121 -18.25 11.91 31.20
N GLY A 122 -18.33 11.82 29.87
CA GLY A 122 -17.18 12.05 29.00
C GLY A 122 -16.66 13.49 29.11
N PRO A 123 -15.41 13.75 28.70
CA PRO A 123 -14.82 15.07 28.80
C PRO A 123 -15.51 16.08 27.86
N CYS A 124 -15.99 17.18 28.42
CA CYS A 124 -16.42 18.36 27.67
C CYS A 124 -15.18 19.07 27.14
N TRP A 125 -14.98 19.08 25.82
CA TRP A 125 -13.97 19.93 25.19
C TRP A 125 -14.46 21.37 25.22
N GLY A 126 -13.89 22.17 26.13
CA GLY A 126 -14.06 23.62 26.15
C GLY A 126 -13.00 24.28 25.26
N ASP A 127 -13.44 25.06 24.28
CA ASP A 127 -12.59 25.98 23.53
C ASP A 127 -12.01 27.04 24.48
N GLY A 128 -10.68 27.19 24.47
CA GLY A 128 -10.00 28.37 25.01
C GLY A 128 -9.23 28.17 26.32
N GLU A 129 -7.91 28.10 26.19
CA GLU A 129 -6.88 28.64 27.09
C GLU A 129 -7.15 28.61 28.61
N GLY A 130 -6.59 27.61 29.32
CA GLY A 130 -6.52 27.60 30.78
C GLY A 130 -6.37 26.20 31.38
N ALA A 131 -5.44 26.02 32.33
CA ALA A 131 -5.07 24.74 32.93
C ALA A 131 -6.25 23.97 33.55
N PRO A 132 -6.21 22.62 33.56
CA PRO A 132 -7.34 21.80 34.04
C PRO A 132 -7.47 21.86 35.58
N VAL A 133 -8.65 22.25 36.05
CA VAL A 133 -9.11 22.05 37.44
C VAL A 133 -10.14 20.93 37.47
N PRO A 134 -10.09 20.00 38.45
CA PRO A 134 -11.06 18.92 38.55
C PRO A 134 -12.42 19.44 39.03
N CYS A 135 -13.49 18.98 38.36
CA CYS A 135 -14.87 19.17 38.82
C CYS A 135 -15.10 18.27 40.05
N ILE A 136 -15.53 18.86 41.17
CA ILE A 136 -16.09 18.14 42.32
C ILE A 136 -17.54 17.77 41.98
#